data_AF-A0A8J4W778-F1
#
_entry.id   AF-A0A8J4W778-F1
#
_cell.length_a   1.000
_cell.length_b   1.000
_cell.length_c   1.000
_cell.angle_alpha   90.00
_cell.angle_beta   90.00
_cell.angle_gamma   90.00
#
_symmetry.space_group_name_H-M   'P 1'
#
loop_
_entity.id
_entity.type
_entity.pdbx_description
1 polymer ?
#
loop_
_entity_poly.entity_id
_entity_poly.type
_entity_poly.pdbx_seq_one_letter_code
_entity_poly.pdbx_strand_id
1 'polypeptide(L)'
;MSWLWGNETTEQAQFVVSALQGELDERETKIKALEAALRREQQDMTTLLQDEVKELETRRQAIAKELAGVDALIKEKQRLIQRSKNEASKKKKKGKKSKEAQAEAAEDKPEVETEPKTAPAADTSAAVVVASPKAKKKQQQKKKKKAESAANGAAKTDETKVLPMDKILKKVAKEEPNVAFIIQRSNNSNTVVYAGRKSDDGSTLDPTNPMQVYWIMYEKEGNPREDLNMIERNTAYGVTSRPTDVAGEYLAAIASLRDRDCILQLDAHGNVMALTTINGKKGMLLRRVFVQMTTSWGIPTVDYVDIFGVDPVTHEAVYEKKKNK
;
A
#
# COMPACT_ATOMS: atom_id res chain seq x y z
N MET A 1 -64.58 38.39 -35.80
CA MET A 1 -64.02 37.23 -36.55
C MET A 1 -62.56 37.53 -36.85
N SER A 2 -61.71 36.51 -37.06
CA SER A 2 -60.25 36.60 -37.33
C SER A 2 -59.47 37.66 -36.54
N TRP A 3 -58.84 37.34 -35.40
CA TRP A 3 -57.57 36.58 -35.32
C TRP A 3 -56.52 37.10 -36.30
N LEU A 4 -55.64 37.97 -35.78
CA LEU A 4 -54.54 38.64 -36.52
C LEU A 4 -53.25 38.65 -35.66
N TRP A 5 -53.04 37.56 -34.91
CA TRP A 5 -51.96 37.36 -33.92
C TRP A 5 -51.35 35.95 -34.03
N GLY A 6 -51.16 35.45 -35.27
CA GLY A 6 -50.92 34.03 -35.53
C GLY A 6 -49.57 33.64 -36.12
N ASN A 7 -48.73 34.58 -36.56
CA ASN A 7 -47.58 34.27 -37.45
C ASN A 7 -46.20 34.52 -36.80
N GLU A 8 -46.03 35.64 -36.10
CA GLU A 8 -44.73 36.05 -35.55
C GLU A 8 -44.23 35.10 -34.43
N THR A 9 -45.13 34.60 -33.59
CA THR A 9 -44.82 33.60 -32.57
C THR A 9 -44.49 32.22 -33.15
N THR A 10 -45.08 31.84 -34.29
CA THR A 10 -44.75 30.58 -34.97
C THR A 10 -43.40 30.65 -35.69
N GLU A 11 -43.03 31.80 -36.28
CA GLU A 11 -41.71 32.00 -36.87
C GLU A 11 -40.62 32.00 -35.81
N GLN A 12 -40.82 32.71 -34.69
CA GLN A 12 -39.90 32.66 -33.54
C GLN A 12 -39.73 31.23 -32.98
N ALA A 13 -40.82 30.46 -32.88
CA ALA A 13 -40.75 29.06 -32.48
C ALA A 13 -39.97 28.19 -33.48
N GLN A 14 -40.15 28.39 -34.79
CA GLN A 14 -39.38 27.69 -35.82
C GLN A 14 -37.88 28.01 -35.75
N PHE A 15 -37.51 29.28 -35.54
CA PHE A 15 -36.10 29.66 -35.35
C PHE A 15 -35.50 28.96 -34.12
N VAL A 16 -36.18 28.99 -32.97
CA VAL A 16 -35.71 28.31 -31.74
C VAL A 16 -35.58 26.79 -31.95
N VAL A 17 -36.55 26.14 -32.59
CA VAL A 17 -36.47 24.70 -32.91
C VAL A 17 -35.30 24.40 -33.86
N SER A 18 -35.06 25.23 -34.87
CA SER A 18 -33.94 25.03 -35.79
C SER A 18 -32.56 25.21 -35.12
N ALA A 19 -32.43 26.17 -34.20
CA ALA A 19 -31.22 26.35 -33.40
C ALA A 19 -30.98 25.18 -32.44
N LEU A 20 -32.03 24.70 -31.77
CA LEU A 20 -31.95 23.53 -30.89
C LEU A 20 -31.62 22.23 -31.64
N GLN A 21 -32.07 22.08 -32.90
CA GLN A 21 -31.66 20.96 -33.76
C GLN A 21 -30.20 21.08 -34.20
N GLY A 22 -29.71 22.30 -34.49
CA GLY A 22 -28.28 22.54 -34.75
C GLY A 22 -27.39 22.19 -33.56
N GLU A 23 -27.76 22.62 -32.35
CA GLU A 23 -27.11 22.17 -31.11
C GLU A 23 -27.25 20.66 -30.88
N LEU A 24 -28.39 20.08 -31.26
CA LEU A 24 -28.67 18.67 -31.47
C LEU A 24 -27.51 17.96 -32.19
N ASP A 25 -27.42 18.21 -33.49
CA ASP A 25 -26.50 17.55 -34.42
C ASP A 25 -25.02 17.81 -34.02
N GLU A 26 -24.71 19.01 -33.51
CA GLU A 26 -23.39 19.33 -32.95
C GLU A 26 -23.03 18.47 -31.72
N ARG A 27 -23.99 18.16 -30.84
CA ARG A 27 -23.76 17.30 -29.67
C ARG A 27 -23.63 15.83 -30.10
N GLU A 28 -24.47 15.36 -31.02
CA GLU A 28 -24.38 13.98 -31.55
C GLU A 28 -23.05 13.72 -32.26
N THR A 29 -22.59 14.65 -33.10
CA THR A 29 -21.29 14.54 -33.78
C THR A 29 -20.11 14.56 -32.80
N LYS A 30 -20.15 15.39 -31.75
CA LYS A 30 -19.14 15.40 -30.68
C LYS A 30 -19.14 14.09 -29.87
N ILE A 31 -20.31 13.56 -29.51
CA ILE A 31 -20.45 12.26 -28.83
C ILE A 31 -19.86 11.14 -29.69
N LYS A 32 -20.22 11.09 -30.98
CA LYS A 32 -19.72 10.09 -31.93
C LYS A 32 -18.20 10.17 -32.14
N ALA A 33 -17.61 11.37 -32.11
CA ALA A 33 -16.16 11.56 -32.15
C ALA A 33 -15.47 11.06 -30.88
N LEU A 34 -16.02 11.34 -29.70
CA LEU A 34 -15.51 10.84 -28.41
C LEU A 34 -15.61 9.32 -28.31
N GLU A 35 -16.73 8.73 -28.75
CA GLU A 35 -16.90 7.28 -28.86
C GLU A 35 -15.88 6.62 -29.80
N ALA A 36 -15.54 7.27 -30.92
CA ALA A 36 -14.53 6.78 -31.85
C ALA A 36 -13.10 6.90 -31.27
N ALA A 37 -12.82 7.97 -30.52
CA ALA A 37 -11.54 8.13 -29.81
C ALA A 37 -11.37 7.07 -28.70
N LEU A 38 -12.38 6.88 -27.85
CA LEU A 38 -12.36 5.89 -26.77
C LEU A 38 -12.21 4.45 -27.31
N ARG A 39 -12.88 4.12 -28.43
CA ARG A 39 -12.70 2.80 -29.06
C ARG A 39 -11.28 2.59 -29.61
N ARG A 40 -10.63 3.64 -30.13
CA ARG A 40 -9.21 3.57 -30.54
C ARG A 40 -8.30 3.36 -29.35
N GLU A 41 -8.42 4.17 -28.30
CA GLU A 41 -7.63 4.03 -27.07
C GLU A 41 -7.77 2.61 -26.46
N GLN A 42 -8.98 2.05 -26.45
CA GLN A 42 -9.22 0.67 -26.03
C GLN A 42 -8.55 -0.37 -26.95
N GLN A 43 -8.53 -0.16 -28.27
CA GLN A 43 -7.86 -1.03 -29.23
C GLN A 43 -6.33 -0.94 -29.13
N ASP A 44 -5.78 0.27 -28.98
CA ASP A 44 -4.36 0.53 -28.82
C ASP A 44 -3.83 -0.10 -27.53
N MET A 45 -4.53 0.11 -26.39
CA MET A 45 -4.22 -0.55 -25.11
C MET A 45 -4.33 -2.08 -25.18
N THR A 46 -5.33 -2.61 -25.89
CA THR A 46 -5.48 -4.07 -26.08
C THR A 46 -4.34 -4.64 -26.92
N THR A 47 -3.89 -3.91 -27.95
CA THR A 47 -2.79 -4.32 -28.83
C THR A 47 -1.46 -4.31 -28.08
N LEU A 48 -1.19 -3.25 -27.30
CA LEU A 48 0.00 -3.13 -26.46
C LEU A 48 0.11 -4.31 -25.48
N LEU A 49 -0.99 -4.66 -24.78
CA LEU A 49 -1.02 -5.80 -23.87
C LEU A 49 -0.81 -7.15 -24.59
N GLN A 50 -1.24 -7.30 -25.84
CA GLN A 50 -1.00 -8.51 -26.63
C GLN A 50 0.48 -8.64 -27.04
N ASP A 51 1.13 -7.54 -27.43
CA ASP A 51 2.56 -7.56 -27.75
C ASP A 51 3.44 -7.72 -26.49
N GLU A 52 3.08 -7.15 -25.33
CA GLU A 52 3.74 -7.42 -24.05
C GLU A 52 3.65 -8.91 -23.66
N VAL A 53 2.46 -9.52 -23.74
CA VAL A 53 2.27 -10.95 -23.46
C VAL A 53 3.13 -11.81 -24.38
N LYS A 54 3.20 -11.46 -25.67
CA LYS A 54 4.01 -12.14 -26.69
C LYS A 54 5.51 -11.99 -26.44
N GLU A 55 5.99 -10.82 -26.02
CA GLU A 55 7.39 -10.66 -25.57
C GLU A 55 7.66 -11.59 -24.37
N LEU A 56 6.81 -11.55 -23.34
CA LEU A 56 6.94 -12.39 -22.15
C LEU A 56 6.90 -13.89 -22.48
N GLU A 57 6.11 -14.32 -23.46
CA GLU A 57 6.11 -15.69 -23.96
C GLU A 57 7.44 -16.06 -24.64
N THR A 58 7.99 -15.21 -25.52
CA THR A 58 9.29 -15.48 -26.14
C THR A 58 10.42 -15.51 -25.10
N ARG A 59 10.39 -14.62 -24.11
CA ARG A 59 11.34 -14.58 -22.99
C ARG A 59 11.22 -15.83 -22.11
N ARG A 60 10.00 -16.30 -21.83
CA ARG A 60 9.73 -17.58 -21.15
C ARG A 60 10.28 -18.76 -21.94
N GLN A 61 10.13 -18.78 -23.27
CA GLN A 61 10.70 -19.83 -24.12
C GLN A 61 12.23 -19.80 -24.17
N ALA A 62 12.86 -18.62 -24.11
CA ALA A 62 14.32 -18.50 -24.00
C ALA A 62 14.83 -19.09 -22.67
N ILE A 63 14.26 -18.67 -21.54
CA ILE A 63 14.60 -19.17 -20.20
C ILE A 63 14.38 -20.70 -20.11
N ALA A 64 13.31 -21.23 -20.72
CA ALA A 64 13.06 -22.67 -20.76
C ALA A 64 14.15 -23.46 -21.51
N LYS A 65 14.77 -22.88 -22.56
CA LYS A 65 15.91 -23.49 -23.27
C LYS A 65 17.18 -23.45 -22.43
N GLU A 66 17.44 -22.35 -21.71
CA GLU A 66 18.56 -22.22 -20.79
C GLU A 66 18.48 -23.24 -19.65
N LEU A 67 17.30 -23.37 -19.02
CA LEU A 67 17.04 -24.37 -17.97
C LEU A 67 17.25 -25.80 -18.47
N ALA A 68 16.77 -26.14 -19.68
CA ALA A 68 17.03 -27.46 -20.28
C ALA A 68 18.52 -27.73 -20.52
N GLY A 69 19.32 -26.69 -20.83
CA GLY A 69 20.78 -26.78 -20.91
C GLY A 69 21.43 -27.03 -19.54
N VAL A 70 20.95 -26.34 -18.49
CA VAL A 70 21.40 -26.56 -17.10
C VAL A 70 21.07 -27.99 -16.63
N ASP A 71 19.87 -28.50 -16.91
CA ASP A 71 19.48 -29.87 -16.58
C ASP A 71 20.36 -30.92 -17.29
N ALA A 72 20.74 -30.68 -18.55
CA ALA A 72 21.66 -31.54 -19.28
C ALA A 72 23.06 -31.57 -18.61
N LEU A 73 23.57 -30.42 -18.17
CA LEU A 73 24.84 -30.32 -17.45
C LEU A 73 24.77 -31.01 -16.07
N ILE A 74 23.68 -30.81 -15.31
CA ILE A 74 23.43 -31.50 -14.03
C ILE A 74 23.47 -33.03 -14.24
N LYS A 75 22.77 -33.53 -15.26
CA LYS A 75 22.73 -34.95 -15.63
C LYS A 75 24.10 -35.50 -16.03
N GLU A 76 24.94 -34.71 -16.69
CA GLU A 76 26.34 -35.07 -16.99
C GLU A 76 27.19 -35.14 -15.71
N LYS A 77 27.15 -34.12 -14.84
CA LYS A 77 27.93 -34.12 -13.59
C LYS A 77 27.49 -35.25 -12.65
N GLN A 78 26.19 -35.56 -12.58
CA GLN A 78 25.69 -36.74 -11.87
C GLN A 78 26.28 -38.05 -12.42
N ARG A 79 26.34 -38.22 -13.75
CA ARG A 79 26.99 -39.40 -14.38
C ARG A 79 28.47 -39.49 -14.03
N LEU A 80 29.20 -38.37 -14.01
CA LEU A 80 30.61 -38.33 -13.59
C LEU A 80 30.78 -38.73 -12.11
N ILE A 81 29.91 -38.26 -11.21
CA ILE A 81 29.89 -38.63 -9.79
C ILE A 81 29.61 -40.13 -9.60
N GLN A 82 28.70 -40.72 -10.37
CA GLN A 82 28.47 -42.17 -10.32
C GLN A 82 29.66 -42.97 -10.88
N ARG A 83 30.30 -42.47 -11.95
CA ARG A 83 31.50 -43.09 -12.53
C ARG A 83 32.68 -43.07 -11.54
N SER A 84 32.91 -41.96 -10.84
CA SER A 84 34.00 -41.86 -9.85
C SER A 84 33.74 -42.74 -8.61
N LYS A 85 32.49 -42.85 -8.14
CA LYS A 85 32.10 -43.82 -7.09
C LYS A 85 32.35 -45.28 -7.51
N ASN A 86 32.06 -45.62 -8.76
CA ASN A 86 32.30 -46.96 -9.30
C ASN A 86 33.79 -47.27 -9.49
N GLU A 87 34.61 -46.30 -9.91
CA GLU A 87 36.08 -46.50 -9.98
C GLU A 87 36.74 -46.52 -8.59
N ALA A 88 36.26 -45.72 -7.62
CA ALA A 88 36.76 -45.76 -6.24
C ALA A 88 36.47 -47.11 -5.56
N SER A 89 35.29 -47.69 -5.78
CA SER A 89 34.93 -49.01 -5.27
C SER A 89 35.68 -50.15 -5.98
N LYS A 90 35.94 -50.05 -7.29
CA LYS A 90 36.89 -50.93 -8.00
C LYS A 90 38.31 -50.84 -7.41
N LYS A 91 38.84 -49.64 -7.17
CA LYS A 91 40.17 -49.45 -6.55
C LYS A 91 40.22 -50.07 -5.15
N LYS A 92 39.18 -49.90 -4.30
CA LYS A 92 39.10 -50.60 -3.01
C LYS A 92 39.08 -52.13 -3.15
N LYS A 93 38.34 -52.69 -4.13
CA LYS A 93 38.38 -54.15 -4.41
C LYS A 93 39.77 -54.62 -4.89
N LYS A 94 40.45 -53.86 -5.75
CA LYS A 94 41.79 -54.21 -6.24
C LYS A 94 42.84 -54.12 -5.13
N GLY A 95 42.80 -53.06 -4.31
CA GLY A 95 43.71 -52.87 -3.17
C GLY A 95 43.52 -53.90 -2.04
N LYS A 96 42.32 -54.45 -1.84
CA LYS A 96 42.14 -55.59 -0.92
C LYS A 96 42.80 -56.87 -1.45
N LYS A 97 42.84 -57.08 -2.77
CA LYS A 97 43.49 -58.24 -3.41
C LYS A 97 45.03 -58.11 -3.52
N SER A 98 45.60 -56.98 -3.12
CA SER A 98 47.05 -56.72 -3.11
C SER A 98 47.58 -56.43 -1.71
N LYS A 99 46.88 -56.87 -0.65
CA LYS A 99 47.33 -56.79 0.74
C LYS A 99 47.26 -58.15 1.47
N GLU A 100 47.32 -59.22 0.67
CA GLU A 100 47.23 -60.63 1.07
C GLU A 100 48.42 -61.44 0.48
N ALA A 101 49.40 -60.73 -0.07
CA ALA A 101 50.70 -61.20 -0.51
C ALA A 101 51.74 -60.14 -0.14
N GLN A 102 52.97 -60.56 0.19
CA GLN A 102 54.07 -59.72 0.68
C GLN A 102 53.80 -59.02 2.02
N ALA A 103 53.90 -59.82 3.09
CA ALA A 103 54.40 -59.35 4.37
C ALA A 103 55.75 -60.05 4.61
N GLU A 104 56.85 -59.42 4.18
CA GLU A 104 58.23 -59.85 4.48
C GLU A 104 59.24 -58.73 4.14
N ALA A 105 60.46 -58.83 4.69
CA ALA A 105 61.59 -57.88 4.62
C ALA A 105 61.39 -56.52 5.33
N ALA A 106 62.50 -55.96 5.85
CA ALA A 106 62.55 -54.79 6.72
C ALA A 106 63.80 -53.91 6.45
N GLU A 107 63.81 -52.69 7.02
CA GLU A 107 64.95 -51.76 7.23
C GLU A 107 65.70 -51.27 5.97
N ASP A 108 65.95 -49.97 5.73
CA ASP A 108 66.69 -49.00 6.57
C ASP A 108 66.35 -47.51 6.19
N LYS A 109 67.08 -46.55 6.77
CA LYS A 109 67.15 -45.08 6.53
C LYS A 109 68.14 -44.73 5.37
N PRO A 110 68.50 -43.45 5.04
CA PRO A 110 68.19 -42.15 5.66
C PRO A 110 67.72 -40.99 4.72
N GLU A 111 67.17 -39.93 5.34
CA GLU A 111 67.55 -38.49 5.27
C GLU A 111 68.16 -37.85 4.00
N VAL A 112 67.64 -36.66 3.60
CA VAL A 112 68.40 -35.41 3.32
C VAL A 112 67.43 -34.23 3.04
N GLU A 113 67.90 -33.00 3.29
CA GLU A 113 67.13 -31.74 3.33
C GLU A 113 67.04 -30.99 1.98
N THR A 114 66.12 -30.01 1.86
CA THR A 114 66.46 -28.58 1.61
C THR A 114 65.23 -27.65 1.57
N GLU A 115 65.22 -26.59 2.39
CA GLU A 115 64.50 -25.33 2.10
C GLU A 115 65.46 -24.37 1.33
N PRO A 116 64.98 -23.32 0.62
CA PRO A 116 64.54 -22.05 1.23
C PRO A 116 63.17 -21.58 0.69
N LYS A 117 62.25 -21.00 1.47
CA LYS A 117 62.26 -19.68 2.16
C LYS A 117 62.53 -18.46 1.24
N THR A 118 61.51 -17.62 1.04
CA THR A 118 61.54 -16.22 1.52
C THR A 118 60.17 -15.51 1.44
N ALA A 119 59.84 -14.81 2.52
CA ALA A 119 59.00 -13.60 2.55
C ALA A 119 59.84 -12.50 3.24
N PRO A 120 59.44 -11.21 3.21
CA PRO A 120 58.93 -10.63 4.47
C PRO A 120 57.94 -9.45 4.37
N ALA A 121 57.26 -9.19 5.51
CA ALA A 121 56.73 -7.91 6.08
C ALA A 121 55.72 -7.03 5.27
N ALA A 122 54.64 -6.43 5.81
CA ALA A 122 54.20 -5.95 7.15
C ALA A 122 54.58 -4.47 7.49
N ASP A 123 53.81 -3.68 8.28
CA ASP A 123 52.44 -3.88 8.84
C ASP A 123 51.46 -2.74 8.41
N THR A 124 50.94 -1.73 9.16
CA THR A 124 51.09 -1.31 10.58
C THR A 124 49.88 -0.50 11.12
N SER A 125 49.02 -1.10 11.96
CA SER A 125 48.05 -0.42 12.89
C SER A 125 46.89 0.41 12.26
N ALA A 126 45.84 0.91 12.96
CA ALA A 126 45.41 0.96 14.38
C ALA A 126 43.88 1.31 14.42
N ALA A 127 43.09 1.29 15.51
CA ALA A 127 43.11 0.67 16.85
C ALA A 127 41.72 0.85 17.53
N VAL A 128 41.39 0.12 18.61
CA VAL A 128 40.14 0.27 19.41
C VAL A 128 40.43 0.08 20.91
N VAL A 129 39.80 0.86 21.80
CA VAL A 129 40.07 0.84 23.26
C VAL A 129 38.81 0.75 24.14
N VAL A 130 38.53 -0.47 24.61
CA VAL A 130 38.34 -0.90 26.03
C VAL A 130 37.83 0.11 27.09
N ALA A 131 36.80 -0.24 27.88
CA ALA A 131 36.84 -0.21 29.38
C ALA A 131 35.56 -0.67 30.13
N SER A 132 35.76 -1.47 31.19
CA SER A 132 34.91 -1.75 32.38
C SER A 132 35.68 -2.74 33.30
N PRO A 133 35.40 -2.94 34.62
CA PRO A 133 34.31 -2.46 35.48
C PRO A 133 34.76 -1.97 36.92
N LYS A 134 33.83 -2.02 37.91
CA LYS A 134 33.98 -2.14 39.41
C LYS A 134 34.04 -0.89 40.35
N ALA A 135 32.89 -0.66 41.01
CA ALA A 135 32.65 -0.84 42.47
C ALA A 135 32.73 0.33 43.51
N LYS A 136 31.92 0.12 44.59
CA LYS A 136 31.87 0.69 45.97
C LYS A 136 31.09 2.00 46.28
N LYS A 137 30.03 1.81 47.11
CA LYS A 137 29.54 2.61 48.28
C LYS A 137 29.51 4.16 48.15
N LYS A 138 28.38 4.81 48.48
CA LYS A 138 27.82 4.88 49.86
C LYS A 138 26.37 5.41 49.89
N GLN A 139 25.64 5.15 51.00
CA GLN A 139 24.54 5.92 51.64
C GLN A 139 23.63 6.80 50.74
N GLN A 140 22.29 6.70 50.77
CA GLN A 140 21.44 6.80 51.96
C GLN A 140 20.11 6.00 51.81
N GLN A 141 19.63 5.34 52.89
CA GLN A 141 18.24 4.84 53.00
C GLN A 141 17.80 4.68 54.47
N LYS A 142 16.75 5.42 54.87
CA LYS A 142 15.90 5.28 56.08
C LYS A 142 14.81 6.39 55.96
N LYS A 143 13.53 6.19 56.31
CA LYS A 143 12.81 4.98 56.79
C LYS A 143 11.28 5.22 56.72
N LYS A 144 10.49 4.18 56.39
CA LYS A 144 8.99 4.13 56.44
C LYS A 144 8.28 5.12 55.46
N LYS A 145 7.09 4.87 54.89
CA LYS A 145 5.77 4.41 55.41
C LYS A 145 5.19 5.41 56.44
N LYS A 146 3.90 5.79 56.42
CA LYS A 146 2.69 5.12 55.91
C LYS A 146 1.70 6.18 55.38
N ALA A 147 0.63 5.72 54.72
CA ALA A 147 -0.44 6.51 54.11
C ALA A 147 -1.02 7.64 54.98
N GLU A 148 -1.33 8.75 54.31
CA GLU A 148 -2.55 9.55 54.52
C GLU A 148 -3.28 9.65 53.17
N SER A 149 -4.57 9.93 53.18
CA SER A 149 -5.48 9.70 52.04
C SER A 149 -6.33 10.91 51.69
N ALA A 150 -6.81 10.93 50.45
CA ALA A 150 -7.72 11.90 49.83
C ALA A 150 -7.10 13.22 49.32
N ALA A 151 -7.80 13.80 48.33
CA ALA A 151 -7.68 15.19 47.87
C ALA A 151 -6.28 15.73 47.46
N ASN A 152 -5.68 15.16 46.40
CA ASN A 152 -5.50 15.96 45.17
C ASN A 152 -5.22 15.11 43.91
N GLY A 153 -6.28 14.58 43.30
CA GLY A 153 -6.20 13.93 41.97
C GLY A 153 -6.16 14.96 40.85
N ALA A 154 -5.15 15.83 40.84
CA ALA A 154 -5.08 16.97 39.93
C ALA A 154 -5.02 16.52 38.45
N ALA A 155 -6.10 16.79 37.71
CA ALA A 155 -6.18 16.46 36.30
C ALA A 155 -5.16 17.30 35.49
N LYS A 156 -4.16 16.61 34.93
CA LYS A 156 -3.26 17.16 33.91
C LYS A 156 -3.40 16.37 32.62
N THR A 157 -4.43 16.68 31.85
CA THR A 157 -4.65 16.10 30.52
C THR A 157 -5.48 17.04 29.65
N ASP A 158 -4.96 18.25 29.38
CA ASP A 158 -5.61 19.21 28.49
C ASP A 158 -4.59 20.02 27.67
N GLU A 159 -3.91 19.33 26.76
CA GLU A 159 -3.48 19.90 25.48
C GLU A 159 -3.71 18.83 24.39
N THR A 160 -4.60 19.12 23.43
CA THR A 160 -4.84 18.35 22.18
C THR A 160 -5.19 16.85 22.33
N LYS A 161 -6.43 16.53 22.78
CA LYS A 161 -6.93 15.15 22.93
C LYS A 161 -7.35 14.51 21.58
N VAL A 162 -6.39 14.25 20.68
CA VAL A 162 -6.65 13.59 19.38
C VAL A 162 -7.44 12.29 19.53
N LEU A 163 -8.62 12.22 18.90
CA LEU A 163 -9.52 11.06 18.99
C LEU A 163 -8.86 9.75 18.49
N PRO A 164 -9.22 8.57 19.03
CA PRO A 164 -8.46 7.34 18.81
C PRO A 164 -8.25 6.98 17.34
N MET A 165 -7.08 6.40 17.07
CA MET A 165 -6.60 5.95 15.76
C MET A 165 -5.84 4.64 15.92
N ASP A 166 -5.97 3.73 14.95
CA ASP A 166 -5.19 2.49 14.90
C ASP A 166 -3.73 2.72 14.45
N LYS A 167 -2.92 1.66 14.42
CA LYS A 167 -1.49 1.74 14.04
C LYS A 167 -1.27 2.24 12.60
N ILE A 168 -2.21 1.96 11.69
CA ILE A 168 -2.09 2.29 10.26
C ILE A 168 -2.45 3.77 10.06
N LEU A 169 -3.58 4.21 10.60
CA LEU A 169 -3.96 5.63 10.55
C LEU A 169 -2.94 6.51 11.29
N LYS A 170 -2.33 6.02 12.38
CA LYS A 170 -1.21 6.69 13.07
C LYS A 170 0.10 6.74 12.28
N LYS A 171 0.26 5.97 11.19
CA LYS A 171 1.35 6.17 10.23
C LYS A 171 1.02 7.38 9.36
N VAL A 172 -0.13 7.30 8.67
CA VAL A 172 -0.62 8.34 7.74
C VAL A 172 -0.74 9.70 8.44
N ALA A 173 -1.25 9.77 9.68
CA ALA A 173 -1.40 11.01 10.43
C ALA A 173 -0.08 11.74 10.79
N LYS A 174 1.09 11.10 10.60
CA LYS A 174 2.40 11.76 10.68
C LYS A 174 2.83 12.39 9.36
N GLU A 175 2.33 11.85 8.26
CA GLU A 175 2.62 12.29 6.89
C GLU A 175 1.56 13.29 6.41
N GLU A 176 0.34 13.24 6.96
CA GLU A 176 -0.78 14.16 6.76
C GLU A 176 -1.55 14.40 8.08
N PRO A 177 -1.27 15.49 8.81
CA PRO A 177 -1.94 15.78 10.09
C PRO A 177 -3.47 15.98 9.99
N ASN A 178 -4.00 16.40 8.83
CA ASN A 178 -5.43 16.66 8.65
C ASN A 178 -6.23 15.45 8.13
N VAL A 179 -5.67 14.23 8.21
CA VAL A 179 -6.37 13.01 7.78
C VAL A 179 -7.61 12.73 8.64
N ALA A 180 -8.78 12.67 7.98
CA ALA A 180 -10.03 12.27 8.63
C ALA A 180 -10.09 10.74 8.73
N PHE A 181 -9.91 10.08 7.58
CA PHE A 181 -9.87 8.62 7.42
C PHE A 181 -9.04 8.21 6.19
N ILE A 182 -8.83 6.90 6.04
CA ILE A 182 -8.10 6.32 4.90
C ILE A 182 -8.85 5.13 4.29
N ILE A 183 -8.59 4.84 3.01
CA ILE A 183 -9.01 3.61 2.34
C ILE A 183 -7.78 2.83 1.87
N GLN A 184 -7.75 1.54 2.16
CA GLN A 184 -6.72 0.60 1.72
C GLN A 184 -7.34 -0.59 0.98
N ARG A 185 -6.54 -1.24 0.14
CA ARG A 185 -6.90 -2.51 -0.53
C ARG A 185 -6.01 -3.65 -0.01
N SER A 186 -6.40 -4.89 -0.28
CA SER A 186 -5.57 -6.07 0.00
C SER A 186 -4.46 -6.34 -1.04
N ASN A 187 -4.41 -5.60 -2.15
CA ASN A 187 -3.49 -5.88 -3.27
C ASN A 187 -2.11 -5.19 -3.17
N ASN A 188 -1.98 -4.14 -2.36
CA ASN A 188 -0.72 -3.48 -2.01
C ASN A 188 -0.91 -2.60 -0.76
N SER A 189 0.17 -2.04 -0.21
CA SER A 189 0.13 -1.15 0.96
C SER A 189 -0.21 0.31 0.63
N ASN A 190 -0.29 0.68 -0.65
CA ASN A 190 -0.65 2.04 -1.08
C ASN A 190 -2.01 2.44 -0.49
N THR A 191 -2.09 3.68 -0.01
CA THR A 191 -3.19 4.13 0.85
C THR A 191 -3.83 5.38 0.27
N VAL A 192 -5.15 5.36 0.07
CA VAL A 192 -5.91 6.57 -0.28
C VAL A 192 -6.17 7.35 1.00
N VAL A 193 -5.79 8.62 1.02
CA VAL A 193 -5.90 9.52 2.16
C VAL A 193 -7.01 10.53 1.91
N TYR A 194 -7.94 10.64 2.85
CA TYR A 194 -9.01 11.63 2.83
C TYR A 194 -8.72 12.67 3.91
N ALA A 195 -8.21 13.82 3.50
CA ALA A 195 -7.74 14.88 4.39
C ALA A 195 -8.65 16.11 4.31
N GLY A 196 -9.01 16.67 5.45
CA GLY A 196 -9.78 17.92 5.48
C GLY A 196 -8.90 19.10 5.07
N ARG A 197 -9.37 19.92 4.13
CA ARG A 197 -8.76 21.23 3.87
C ARG A 197 -9.37 22.26 4.80
N LYS A 198 -8.51 22.98 5.51
CA LYS A 198 -8.89 24.09 6.38
C LYS A 198 -8.80 25.42 5.65
N SER A 199 -9.49 26.43 6.17
CA SER A 199 -9.24 27.83 5.86
C SER A 199 -7.83 28.26 6.28
N ASP A 200 -7.32 29.37 5.74
CA ASP A 200 -5.94 29.85 5.99
C ASP A 200 -5.65 30.15 7.47
N ASP A 201 -6.68 30.51 8.25
CA ASP A 201 -6.63 30.72 9.70
C ASP A 201 -6.77 29.42 10.52
N GLY A 202 -7.03 28.28 9.86
CA GLY A 202 -7.22 26.97 10.47
C GLY A 202 -8.56 26.75 11.20
N SER A 203 -9.44 27.76 11.26
CA SER A 203 -10.63 27.76 12.13
C SER A 203 -11.84 27.01 11.54
N THR A 204 -11.90 26.89 10.22
CA THR A 204 -13.00 26.23 9.49
C THR A 204 -12.45 25.30 8.41
N LEU A 205 -13.34 24.57 7.73
CA LEU A 205 -13.02 23.84 6.50
C LEU A 205 -13.27 24.74 5.27
N ASP A 206 -12.42 24.58 4.24
CA ASP A 206 -12.55 25.27 2.94
C ASP A 206 -13.98 25.11 2.38
N PRO A 207 -14.76 26.20 2.21
CA PRO A 207 -16.15 26.10 1.77
C PRO A 207 -16.33 25.69 0.30
N THR A 208 -15.27 25.78 -0.50
CA THR A 208 -15.27 25.37 -1.92
C THR A 208 -14.84 23.92 -2.06
N ASN A 209 -13.85 23.48 -1.29
CA ASN A 209 -13.28 22.14 -1.42
C ASN A 209 -12.75 21.58 -0.06
N PRO A 210 -13.65 21.27 0.90
CA PRO A 210 -13.32 20.96 2.29
C PRO A 210 -12.56 19.64 2.47
N MET A 211 -12.40 18.81 1.44
CA MET A 211 -11.70 17.53 1.52
C MET A 211 -10.85 17.25 0.26
N GLN A 212 -9.56 17.04 0.47
CA GLN A 212 -8.66 16.53 -0.57
C GLN A 212 -8.54 15.00 -0.47
N VAL A 213 -8.47 14.34 -1.63
CA VAL A 213 -8.26 12.89 -1.73
C VAL A 213 -7.14 12.57 -2.72
N TYR A 214 -6.18 11.77 -2.28
CA TYR A 214 -4.96 11.42 -3.02
C TYR A 214 -4.37 10.10 -2.49
N TRP A 215 -3.42 9.51 -3.22
CA TRP A 215 -2.65 8.34 -2.80
C TRP A 215 -1.39 8.74 -2.02
N ILE A 216 -1.04 7.96 -1.01
CA ILE A 216 0.35 7.82 -0.53
C ILE A 216 0.86 6.45 -1.00
N MET A 217 1.93 6.47 -1.79
CA MET A 217 2.45 5.29 -2.50
C MET A 217 3.53 4.57 -1.70
N TYR A 218 3.11 3.85 -0.66
CA TYR A 218 4.00 3.10 0.24
C TYR A 218 4.79 1.95 -0.39
N GLU A 219 4.47 1.51 -1.62
CA GLU A 219 5.30 0.60 -2.42
C GLU A 219 6.48 1.31 -3.14
N LYS A 220 6.51 2.66 -3.16
CA LYS A 220 7.56 3.46 -3.81
C LYS A 220 8.48 4.10 -2.76
N GLU A 221 9.77 4.19 -3.08
CA GLU A 221 10.76 4.86 -2.22
C GLU A 221 10.36 6.33 -1.96
N GLY A 222 10.47 6.76 -0.70
CA GLY A 222 10.06 8.10 -0.27
C GLY A 222 8.56 8.32 -0.05
N ASN A 223 7.71 7.30 -0.23
CA ASN A 223 6.25 7.37 -0.07
C ASN A 223 5.57 8.54 -0.85
N PRO A 224 5.83 8.73 -2.16
CA PRO A 224 5.32 9.90 -2.89
C PRO A 224 3.79 10.00 -2.85
N ARG A 225 3.30 11.25 -2.86
CA ARG A 225 1.88 11.58 -2.99
C ARG A 225 1.50 11.63 -4.48
N GLU A 226 0.40 10.99 -4.86
CA GLU A 226 -0.12 10.97 -6.25
C GLU A 226 -1.62 11.31 -6.27
N ASP A 227 -2.05 12.24 -7.12
CA ASP A 227 -3.46 12.61 -7.26
C ASP A 227 -4.31 11.51 -7.89
N LEU A 228 -5.59 11.44 -7.53
CA LEU A 228 -6.54 10.52 -8.16
C LEU A 228 -6.74 10.87 -9.64
N ASN A 229 -6.55 9.88 -10.53
CA ASN A 229 -6.90 10.04 -11.94
C ASN A 229 -8.43 10.16 -12.12
N MET A 230 -8.89 10.57 -13.32
CA MET A 230 -10.31 10.82 -13.58
C MET A 230 -11.22 9.60 -13.35
N ILE A 231 -10.75 8.39 -13.69
CA ILE A 231 -11.52 7.15 -13.51
C ILE A 231 -11.62 6.82 -12.02
N GLU A 232 -10.51 6.85 -11.29
CA GLU A 232 -10.47 6.59 -9.84
C GLU A 232 -11.36 7.58 -9.07
N ARG A 233 -11.30 8.86 -9.44
CA ARG A 233 -12.13 9.94 -8.88
C ARG A 233 -13.62 9.65 -9.10
N ASN A 234 -14.03 9.32 -10.31
CA ASN A 234 -15.45 9.16 -10.64
C ASN A 234 -16.05 7.81 -10.19
N THR A 235 -15.23 6.77 -10.00
CA THR A 235 -15.69 5.39 -9.74
C THR A 235 -15.49 4.91 -8.30
N ALA A 236 -14.32 5.15 -7.70
CA ALA A 236 -13.87 4.43 -6.50
C ALA A 236 -13.50 5.32 -5.31
N TYR A 237 -12.82 6.44 -5.54
CA TYR A 237 -12.13 7.20 -4.49
C TYR A 237 -12.42 8.70 -4.45
N GLY A 238 -13.13 9.26 -5.43
CA GLY A 238 -13.53 10.66 -5.35
C GLY A 238 -14.53 10.91 -4.23
N VAL A 239 -14.53 12.16 -3.77
CA VAL A 239 -15.54 12.72 -2.87
C VAL A 239 -16.20 13.90 -3.56
N THR A 240 -17.51 14.04 -3.35
CA THR A 240 -18.25 15.28 -3.65
C THR A 240 -18.85 15.80 -2.35
N SER A 241 -18.57 17.05 -2.01
CA SER A 241 -19.05 17.70 -0.79
C SER A 241 -20.04 18.82 -1.08
N ARG A 242 -20.98 19.03 -0.16
CA ARG A 242 -21.86 20.20 -0.11
C ARG A 242 -22.04 20.67 1.35
N PRO A 243 -22.24 21.97 1.62
CA PRO A 243 -22.60 22.42 2.95
C PRO A 243 -23.93 21.81 3.41
N THR A 244 -24.12 21.74 4.72
CA THR A 244 -25.40 21.37 5.36
C THR A 244 -26.09 22.59 5.96
N ASP A 245 -27.24 22.39 6.60
CA ASP A 245 -27.93 23.43 7.37
C ASP A 245 -27.19 23.82 8.67
N VAL A 246 -26.14 23.06 9.06
CA VAL A 246 -25.29 23.34 10.22
C VAL A 246 -23.99 24.00 9.77
N ALA A 247 -23.68 25.17 10.34
CA ALA A 247 -22.49 25.93 9.98
C ALA A 247 -21.20 25.16 10.31
N GLY A 248 -20.33 24.99 9.30
CA GLY A 248 -19.07 24.24 9.40
C GLY A 248 -19.19 22.72 9.16
N GLU A 249 -20.41 22.18 9.02
CA GLU A 249 -20.64 20.78 8.63
C GLU A 249 -20.91 20.65 7.12
N TYR A 250 -20.17 19.74 6.48
CA TYR A 250 -20.30 19.43 5.05
C TYR A 250 -20.70 17.97 4.85
N LEU A 251 -21.73 17.71 4.06
CA LEU A 251 -22.07 16.36 3.63
C LEU A 251 -21.14 15.94 2.49
N ALA A 252 -20.28 14.96 2.76
CA ALA A 252 -19.34 14.34 1.83
C ALA A 252 -19.87 12.98 1.35
N ALA A 253 -20.25 12.88 0.08
CA ALA A 253 -20.56 11.62 -0.58
C ALA A 253 -19.28 11.02 -1.19
N ILE A 254 -18.94 9.79 -0.78
CA ILE A 254 -17.71 9.09 -1.17
C ILE A 254 -18.04 8.01 -2.21
N ALA A 255 -17.31 7.98 -3.33
CA ALA A 255 -17.63 7.15 -4.49
C ALA A 255 -17.75 5.64 -4.21
N SER A 256 -17.08 5.13 -3.16
CA SER A 256 -17.13 3.72 -2.71
C SER A 256 -18.03 3.44 -1.49
N LEU A 257 -18.60 4.47 -0.84
CA LEU A 257 -19.48 4.34 0.34
C LEU A 257 -20.89 4.90 0.08
N ARG A 258 -21.42 4.72 -1.14
CA ARG A 258 -22.71 5.29 -1.59
C ARG A 258 -23.95 4.82 -0.80
N ASP A 259 -23.79 3.91 0.15
CA ASP A 259 -24.85 3.43 1.05
C ASP A 259 -24.95 4.22 2.36
N ARG A 260 -24.10 5.22 2.58
CA ARG A 260 -24.09 6.05 3.80
C ARG A 260 -23.60 7.47 3.53
N ASP A 261 -24.19 8.40 4.25
CA ASP A 261 -23.71 9.77 4.35
C ASP A 261 -22.46 9.85 5.26
N CYS A 262 -21.52 10.73 4.93
CA CYS A 262 -20.45 11.15 5.81
C CYS A 262 -20.54 12.67 6.06
N ILE A 263 -20.70 13.08 7.32
CA ILE A 263 -20.58 14.48 7.72
C ILE A 263 -19.11 14.78 8.03
N LEU A 264 -18.61 15.85 7.45
CA LEU A 264 -17.24 16.34 7.59
C LEU A 264 -17.26 17.67 8.36
N GLN A 265 -16.49 17.73 9.44
CA GLN A 265 -16.43 18.87 10.35
C GLN A 265 -15.07 18.95 11.07
N LEU A 266 -14.88 19.99 11.89
CA LEU A 266 -13.79 20.05 12.87
C LEU A 266 -14.31 19.72 14.28
N ASP A 267 -13.45 19.18 15.15
CA ASP A 267 -13.71 19.10 16.59
C ASP A 267 -13.33 20.42 17.31
N ALA A 268 -13.62 20.49 18.61
CA ALA A 268 -13.30 21.67 19.45
C ALA A 268 -11.79 21.95 19.62
N HIS A 269 -10.91 21.09 19.10
CA HIS A 269 -9.46 21.27 19.04
C HIS A 269 -8.96 21.48 17.59
N GLY A 270 -9.85 21.62 16.61
CA GLY A 270 -9.51 21.78 15.20
C GLY A 270 -9.09 20.48 14.49
N ASN A 271 -9.30 19.30 15.05
CA ASN A 271 -9.03 18.03 14.35
C ASN A 271 -10.13 17.76 13.32
N VAL A 272 -9.77 17.22 12.16
CA VAL A 272 -10.76 16.85 11.13
C VAL A 272 -11.51 15.57 11.53
N MET A 273 -12.84 15.63 11.50
CA MET A 273 -13.74 14.52 11.79
C MET A 273 -14.55 14.15 10.55
N ALA A 274 -14.64 12.84 10.25
CA ALA A 274 -15.62 12.28 9.33
C ALA A 274 -16.59 11.38 10.12
N LEU A 275 -17.82 11.85 10.36
CA LEU A 275 -18.87 11.12 11.07
C LEU A 275 -19.78 10.39 10.08
N THR A 276 -20.09 9.12 10.33
CA THR A 276 -20.97 8.31 9.46
C THR A 276 -21.78 7.29 10.27
N THR A 277 -22.54 6.44 9.58
CA THR A 277 -23.15 5.26 10.18
C THR A 277 -22.21 4.07 10.05
N ILE A 278 -21.91 3.38 11.16
CA ILE A 278 -21.11 2.15 11.18
C ILE A 278 -21.84 1.11 12.02
N ASN A 279 -22.16 -0.04 11.42
CA ASN A 279 -22.89 -1.16 12.04
C ASN A 279 -24.20 -0.69 12.72
N GLY A 280 -24.98 0.12 12.01
CA GLY A 280 -26.24 0.71 12.49
C GLY A 280 -26.10 1.88 13.48
N LYS A 281 -24.93 2.07 14.13
CA LYS A 281 -24.68 3.24 14.99
C LYS A 281 -24.42 4.48 14.13
N LYS A 282 -25.24 5.53 14.28
CA LYS A 282 -25.04 6.84 13.65
C LYS A 282 -24.00 7.68 14.41
N GLY A 283 -23.40 8.68 13.75
CA GLY A 283 -22.47 9.62 14.39
C GLY A 283 -21.14 9.00 14.81
N MET A 284 -20.74 7.88 14.19
CA MET A 284 -19.49 7.18 14.49
C MET A 284 -18.36 7.77 13.64
N LEU A 285 -17.21 8.01 14.25
CA LEU A 285 -16.04 8.57 13.60
C LEU A 285 -15.38 7.53 12.70
N LEU A 286 -15.50 7.69 11.38
CA LEU A 286 -14.83 6.84 10.38
C LEU A 286 -13.31 7.02 10.50
N ARG A 287 -12.55 5.91 10.55
CA ARG A 287 -11.08 5.95 10.65
C ARG A 287 -10.37 5.21 9.53
N ARG A 288 -10.81 4.01 9.16
CA ARG A 288 -10.22 3.25 8.06
C ARG A 288 -11.26 2.37 7.37
N VAL A 289 -11.19 2.31 6.05
CA VAL A 289 -11.85 1.29 5.24
C VAL A 289 -10.76 0.37 4.67
N PHE A 290 -10.96 -0.94 4.75
CA PHE A 290 -10.11 -1.93 4.11
C PHE A 290 -10.95 -2.76 3.15
N VAL A 291 -10.56 -2.76 1.87
CA VAL A 291 -11.26 -3.46 0.79
C VAL A 291 -10.48 -4.72 0.44
N GLN A 292 -11.07 -5.88 0.75
CA GLN A 292 -10.53 -7.16 0.29
C GLN A 292 -10.88 -7.35 -1.18
N MET A 293 -9.86 -7.20 -2.02
CA MET A 293 -9.91 -7.58 -3.42
C MET A 293 -9.89 -9.11 -3.56
N THR A 294 -10.59 -9.60 -4.57
CA THR A 294 -10.53 -10.96 -5.10
C THR A 294 -10.56 -10.90 -6.63
N THR A 295 -10.46 -12.04 -7.31
CA THR A 295 -10.52 -12.13 -8.77
C THR A 295 -11.59 -13.13 -9.17
N SER A 296 -12.52 -12.71 -10.03
CA SER A 296 -13.59 -13.56 -10.57
C SER A 296 -13.52 -13.50 -12.09
N TRP A 297 -13.40 -14.65 -12.76
CA TRP A 297 -13.20 -14.75 -14.23
C TRP A 297 -12.04 -13.88 -14.78
N GLY A 298 -10.98 -13.70 -13.98
CA GLY A 298 -9.84 -12.83 -14.31
C GLY A 298 -10.04 -11.34 -14.01
N ILE A 299 -11.27 -10.91 -13.66
CA ILE A 299 -11.61 -9.52 -13.37
C ILE A 299 -11.42 -9.23 -11.87
N PRO A 300 -10.68 -8.17 -11.49
CA PRO A 300 -10.59 -7.71 -10.10
C PRO A 300 -11.96 -7.29 -9.56
N THR A 301 -12.34 -7.84 -8.42
CA THR A 301 -13.65 -7.63 -7.76
C THR A 301 -13.49 -7.49 -6.25
N VAL A 302 -14.52 -7.02 -5.55
CA VAL A 302 -14.52 -6.92 -4.08
C VAL A 302 -15.21 -8.15 -3.48
N ASP A 303 -14.52 -8.85 -2.57
CA ASP A 303 -15.10 -9.91 -1.71
C ASP A 303 -15.83 -9.26 -0.53
N TYR A 304 -15.09 -8.48 0.26
CA TYR A 304 -15.64 -7.75 1.40
C TYR A 304 -14.97 -6.39 1.64
N VAL A 305 -15.67 -5.56 2.41
CA VAL A 305 -15.19 -4.29 2.94
C VAL A 305 -15.28 -4.35 4.47
N ASP A 306 -14.16 -4.09 5.13
CA ASP A 306 -14.07 -3.89 6.57
C ASP A 306 -14.02 -2.38 6.87
N ILE A 307 -15.00 -1.88 7.63
CA ILE A 307 -15.11 -0.47 8.03
C ILE A 307 -14.79 -0.36 9.51
N PHE A 308 -13.78 0.44 9.84
CA PHE A 308 -13.30 0.69 11.19
C PHE A 308 -13.54 2.15 11.56
N GLY A 309 -14.13 2.36 12.73
CA GLY A 309 -14.36 3.66 13.31
C GLY A 309 -14.30 3.64 14.84
N VAL A 310 -14.68 4.76 15.43
CA VAL A 310 -14.63 5.01 16.88
C VAL A 310 -15.88 5.78 17.29
N ASP A 311 -16.44 5.45 18.45
CA ASP A 311 -17.47 6.26 19.08
C ASP A 311 -16.82 7.56 19.63
N PRO A 312 -17.22 8.76 19.16
CA PRO A 312 -16.56 10.01 19.55
C PRO A 312 -16.79 10.40 21.02
N VAL A 313 -17.78 9.80 21.70
CA VAL A 313 -18.10 10.07 23.11
C VAL A 313 -17.45 9.04 24.03
N THR A 314 -17.63 7.75 23.74
CA THR A 314 -17.11 6.66 24.61
C THR A 314 -15.65 6.29 24.31
N HIS A 315 -15.10 6.74 23.17
CA HIS A 315 -13.81 6.33 22.63
C HIS A 315 -13.69 4.83 22.29
N GLU A 316 -14.79 4.06 22.31
CA GLU A 316 -14.80 2.65 21.96
C GLU A 316 -14.64 2.42 20.44
N ALA A 317 -13.97 1.33 20.05
CA ALA A 317 -13.84 0.95 18.66
C ALA A 317 -15.15 0.36 18.10
N VAL A 318 -15.54 0.80 16.90
CA VAL A 318 -16.75 0.32 16.21
C VAL A 318 -16.35 -0.25 14.85
N TYR A 319 -16.97 -1.37 14.48
CA TYR A 319 -16.59 -2.17 13.32
C TYR A 319 -17.82 -2.70 12.58
N GLU A 320 -17.75 -2.68 11.25
CA GLU A 320 -18.74 -3.25 10.33
C GLU A 320 -18.02 -4.07 9.25
N LYS A 321 -18.53 -5.26 8.94
CA LYS A 321 -18.08 -6.05 7.78
C LYS A 321 -19.21 -6.14 6.76
N LYS A 322 -18.95 -5.67 5.55
CA LYS A 322 -19.85 -5.79 4.40
C LYS A 322 -19.29 -6.83 3.45
N LYS A 323 -20.06 -7.84 3.06
CA LYS A 323 -19.75 -8.65 1.88
C LYS A 323 -20.47 -8.07 0.67
N ASN A 324 -19.89 -8.24 -0.51
CA ASN A 324 -20.64 -8.04 -1.74
C ASN A 324 -21.74 -9.12 -1.81
N LYS A 325 -22.93 -8.76 -2.31
CA LYS A 325 -24.11 -9.65 -2.42
C LYS A 325 -24.51 -9.81 -3.88
#